data_AF-A0A840RFA4-F1
#
_entry.id   AF-A0A840RFA4-F1
#
_cell.length_a   1.000
_cell.length_b   1.000
_cell.length_c   1.000
_cell.angle_alpha   90.00
_cell.angle_beta   90.00
_cell.angle_gamma   90.00
#
_symmetry.space_group_name_H-M   'P 1'
#
loop_
_entity.id
_entity.type
_entity.pdbx_description
1 polymer ?
#
loop_
_entity_poly.entity_id
_entity_poly.type
_entity_poly.pdbx_seq_one_letter_code
_entity_poly.pdbx_strand_id
1 'polypeptide(L)' 'MFSVLRILFVLAVLLIGFGAFKYQRTRDRFWLRMISWVLFGVLGLLLMFFAGLAFERLSVG' A
#
# COMPACT_ATOMS: atom_id res chain seq x y z
N MET A 1 4.51 -13.29 12.07
CA MET A 1 3.26 -12.96 11.34
C MET A 1 3.08 -11.45 11.16
N PHE A 2 3.43 -10.59 12.13
CA PHE A 2 3.31 -9.12 12.01
C PHE A 2 4.49 -8.39 11.32
N SER A 3 5.69 -9.00 11.26
CA SER A 3 6.90 -8.32 10.79
C SER A 3 6.95 -8.10 9.27
N VAL A 4 6.46 -9.05 8.46
CA VAL A 4 6.44 -8.92 6.99
C VAL A 4 5.52 -7.78 6.56
N LEU A 5 4.34 -7.69 7.18
CA LEU A 5 3.36 -6.62 6.93
C LEU A 5 3.92 -5.24 7.33
N ARG A 6 4.65 -5.17 8.45
CA ARG A 6 5.38 -3.96 8.85
C ARG A 6 6.47 -3.58 7.86
N ILE A 7 7.26 -4.53 7.38
CA ILE A 7 8.32 -4.27 6.39
C ILE A 7 7.72 -3.76 5.08
N LEU A 8 6.63 -4.40 4.60
CA LEU A 8 5.90 -3.95 3.41
C LEU A 8 5.32 -2.54 3.61
N PHE A 9 4.77 -2.25 4.78
CA PHE A 9 4.25 -0.92 5.10
C PHE A 9 5.36 0.13 5.13
N VAL A 10 6.49 -0.14 5.79
CA VAL A 10 7.64 0.76 5.81
C VAL A 10 8.19 0.99 4.41
N LEU A 11 8.32 -0.06 3.59
CA LEU A 11 8.71 0.05 2.19
C LEU A 11 7.74 0.90 1.38
N ALA A 12 6.43 0.73 1.56
CA ALA A 12 5.42 1.51 0.88
C ALA A 12 5.53 3.00 1.24
N VAL A 13 5.68 3.32 2.54
CA VAL A 13 5.86 4.70 3.00
C VAL A 13 7.15 5.31 2.45
N LEU A 14 8.26 4.56 2.46
CA LEU A 14 9.53 5.02 1.90
C LEU A 14 9.45 5.26 0.39
N LEU A 15 8.83 4.35 -0.36
CA LEU A 15 8.64 4.49 -1.81
C LEU A 15 7.74 5.68 -2.15
N ILE A 16 6.66 5.89 -1.39
CA ILE A 16 5.78 7.05 -1.58
C ILE A 16 6.50 8.35 -1.23
N GLY A 17 7.20 8.41 -0.09
CA GLY A 17 7.93 9.60 0.34
C GLY A 17 9.07 9.97 -0.63
N PHE A 18 9.86 8.98 -1.03
CA PHE A 18 10.92 9.16 -2.04
C PHE A 18 10.34 9.57 -3.39
N GLY A 19 9.25 8.91 -3.81
CA GLY A 19 8.55 9.25 -5.05
C GLY A 19 7.98 10.65 -5.05
N ALA A 20 7.39 11.10 -3.94
CA ALA A 20 6.85 12.45 -3.79
C ALA A 20 7.96 13.51 -3.80
N PHE A 21 9.05 13.27 -3.08
CA PHE A 21 10.22 14.16 -3.09
C PHE A 21 10.81 14.31 -4.49
N LYS A 22 11.01 13.20 -5.20
CA LYS A 22 11.54 13.23 -6.56
C LYS A 22 10.55 13.82 -7.56
N TYR A 23 9.25 13.57 -7.38
CA TYR A 23 8.20 14.17 -8.19
C TYR A 23 8.22 15.70 -8.07
N GLN A 24 8.35 16.25 -6.86
CA GLN A 24 8.44 17.69 -6.68
C GLN A 24 9.65 18.29 -7.40
N ARG A 25 10.78 17.57 -7.42
CA ARG A 25 12.03 18.05 -8.03
C ARG A 25 12.07 17.91 -9.55
N THR A 26 11.53 16.81 -10.10
CA THR A 26 11.64 16.48 -11.53
C THR A 26 10.35 16.77 -12.30
N ARG A 27 9.20 16.91 -11.61
CA ARG A 27 7.84 17.03 -12.18
C ARG A 27 7.44 15.92 -13.16
N ASP A 28 8.14 14.79 -13.09
CA ASP A 28 7.94 13.66 -14.00
C ASP A 28 6.71 12.83 -13.62
N ARG A 29 5.83 12.58 -14.60
CA ARG A 29 4.58 11.80 -14.39
C ARG A 29 4.84 10.35 -13.98
N PHE A 30 6.05 9.84 -14.21
CA PHE A 30 6.47 8.51 -13.78
C PHE A 30 6.36 8.35 -12.26
N TRP A 31 6.79 9.34 -11.48
CA TRP A 31 6.78 9.27 -10.01
C TRP A 31 5.37 9.25 -9.44
N LEU A 32 4.46 10.06 -10.01
CA LEU A 32 3.04 9.99 -9.69
C LEU A 32 2.45 8.62 -9.98
N ARG A 33 2.79 8.04 -11.15
CA ARG A 33 2.33 6.69 -11.50
C ARG A 33 2.84 5.67 -10.49
N MET A 34 4.13 5.72 -10.13
CA MET A 34 4.72 4.83 -9.13
C MET A 34 4.00 4.95 -7.78
N ILE A 35 3.72 6.18 -7.30
CA ILE A 35 2.97 6.43 -6.06
C ILE A 35 1.56 5.84 -6.14
N SER A 36 0.82 6.07 -7.24
CA SER A 36 -0.51 5.51 -7.44
C SER A 36 -0.50 3.99 -7.41
N TRP A 37 0.47 3.34 -8.08
CA TRP A 37 0.59 1.88 -8.07
C TRP A 37 0.83 1.33 -6.66
N VAL A 38 1.69 1.99 -5.87
CA VAL A 38 1.93 1.61 -4.47
C VAL A 38 0.66 1.81 -3.62
N LEU A 39 -0.05 2.92 -3.80
CA LEU A 39 -1.32 3.18 -3.10
C LEU A 39 -2.39 2.15 -3.42
N PHE A 40 -2.60 1.82 -4.71
CA PHE A 40 -3.54 0.79 -5.12
C PHE A 40 -3.15 -0.59 -4.58
N GLY A 41 -1.86 -0.92 -4.56
CA GLY A 41 -1.35 -2.15 -3.96
C GLY A 41 -1.69 -2.24 -2.48
N VAL A 42 -1.41 -1.18 -1.71
CA VAL A 42 -1.73 -1.12 -0.26
C VAL A 42 -3.24 -1.20 -0.03
N LEU A 43 -4.04 -0.46 -0.79
CA LEU A 43 -5.51 -0.49 -0.69
C LEU A 43 -6.08 -1.88 -0.98
N GLY A 44 -5.61 -2.54 -2.04
CA GLY A 44 -6.04 -3.89 -2.39
C GLY A 44 -5.70 -4.92 -1.31
N LEU A 45 -4.52 -4.78 -0.70
CA LEU A 45 -4.08 -5.64 0.41
C LEU A 45 -4.95 -5.43 1.65
N LEU A 46 -5.31 -4.18 1.94
CA LEU A 46 -6.25 -3.82 3.01
C LEU A 46 -7.63 -4.45 2.76
N LEU A 47 -8.13 -4.32 1.54
CA LEU A 47 -9.42 -4.88 1.11
C LEU A 47 -9.47 -6.39 1.27
N MET A 48 -8.43 -7.12 0.85
CA MET A 48 -8.34 -8.57 1.05
C MET A 48 -8.36 -8.94 2.53
N PHE A 49 -7.67 -8.17 3.37
CA PHE A 49 -7.63 -8.41 4.81
C PHE A 49 -9.00 -8.24 5.46
N PHE A 50 -9.70 -7.15 5.12
CA PHE A 50 -11.07 -6.90 5.60
C PHE A 50 -12.07 -7.91 5.05
N ALA A 51 -11.96 -8.29 3.78
CA ALA A 51 -12.81 -9.32 3.19
C ALA A 51 -12.62 -10.67 3.88
N GLY A 52 -11.37 -11.08 4.13
CA GLY A 52 -11.07 -12.31 4.87
C GLY A 52 -11.69 -12.30 6.27
N LEU A 53 -11.55 -11.20 7.01
CA LEU A 53 -12.17 -11.04 8.34
C LEU A 53 -13.70 -11.05 8.28
N ALA A 54 -14.31 -10.46 7.25
CA ALA A 54 -15.75 -10.46 7.06
C ALA A 54 -16.27 -11.88 6.78
N PHE A 55 -15.57 -12.65 5.94
CA PHE A 55 -15.88 -14.06 5.70
C PHE A 55 -15.76 -14.90 6.98
N GLU A 56 -14.69 -14.70 7.75
CA GLU A 56 -14.49 -15.39 9.02
C GLU A 56 -15.62 -15.07 10.02
N ARG A 57 -16.04 -13.81 10.10
CA ARG A 57 -17.18 -13.39 10.92
C ARG A 57 -18.51 -13.99 10.47
N LEU A 58 -18.72 -14.14 9.17
CA LEU A 58 -19.94 -14.73 8.61
C LEU A 58 -19.94 -16.26 8.66
N SER A 59 -18.77 -16.92 8.73
CA SER A 59 -18.67 -18.37 8.81
C SER A 59 -18.66 -18.92 10.23
N VAL A 60 -18.22 -18.11 11.21
CA VAL A 60 -18.12 -18.48 12.63
C VAL A 60 -19.32 -17.98 13.46
N GLY A 61 -20.09 -17.01 12.93
CA GLY A 61 -21.36 -16.57 13.49
C GLY A 61 -22.54 -17.38 12.97
#